data_AF-S2YPV0-F1
#
_entry.id   AF-S2YPV0-F1
#
_cell.length_a   1.000
_cell.length_b   1.000
_cell.length_c   1.000
_cell.angle_alpha   90.00
_cell.angle_beta   90.00
_cell.angle_gamma   90.00
#
_symmetry.space_group_name_H-M   'P 1'
#
loop_
_entity.id
_entity.type
_entity.pdbx_description
1 polymer ?
#
loop_
_entity_poly.entity_id
_entity_poly.type
_entity_poly.pdbx_seq_one_letter_code
_entity_poly.pdbx_strand_id
1 'polypeptide(L)'
;MVILLVLTQKKLLPVSIILRAAQSIQEVIRKDAARFDLNPTEFAVLELLYYKGDQPIQLIGKKVLISSSSITYEVDKLEQKKFVVR
;
A
#
# COMPACT_ATOMS: atom_id res chain seq x y z
N MET A 1 -11.93 -35.39 17.84
CA MET A 1 -11.51 -34.01 18.15
C MET A 1 -10.89 -33.26 16.95
N VAL A 2 -10.11 -33.92 16.08
CA VAL A 2 -9.48 -33.29 14.89
C VAL A 2 -10.47 -32.89 13.78
N ILE A 3 -11.55 -33.67 13.55
CA ILE A 3 -12.57 -33.36 12.53
C ILE A 3 -13.32 -32.06 12.85
N LEU A 4 -13.58 -31.77 14.13
CA LEU A 4 -14.23 -30.52 14.56
C LEU A 4 -13.36 -29.29 14.26
N LEU A 5 -12.03 -29.47 14.26
CA LEU A 5 -11.03 -28.43 13.98
C LEU A 5 -10.91 -28.10 12.48
N VAL A 6 -11.30 -29.03 11.60
CA VAL A 6 -11.40 -28.78 10.15
C VAL A 6 -12.74 -28.12 9.79
N LEU A 7 -13.81 -28.40 10.54
CA LEU A 7 -15.10 -27.71 10.35
C LEU A 7 -15.01 -26.21 10.69
N THR A 8 -14.12 -25.81 11.61
CA THR A 8 -13.77 -24.40 11.84
C THR A 8 -12.92 -23.79 10.71
N GLN A 9 -12.12 -24.57 9.97
CA GLN A 9 -11.37 -24.11 8.78
C GLN A 9 -12.29 -23.73 7.61
N LYS A 10 -13.44 -24.42 7.45
CA LYS A 10 -14.39 -24.14 6.37
C LYS A 10 -14.98 -22.72 6.46
N LYS A 11 -15.05 -22.13 7.65
CA LYS A 11 -15.44 -20.72 7.88
C LYS A 11 -14.36 -19.70 7.48
N LEU A 12 -13.08 -20.11 7.41
CA LEU A 12 -11.96 -19.24 7.05
C LEU A 12 -11.66 -19.26 5.54
N LEU A 13 -12.21 -20.23 4.81
CA LEU A 13 -12.03 -20.35 3.37
C LEU A 13 -12.40 -19.05 2.62
N PRO A 14 -13.56 -18.39 2.88
CA PRO A 14 -13.89 -17.13 2.22
C PRO A 14 -12.86 -16.03 2.50
N VAL A 15 -12.40 -15.89 3.75
CA VAL A 15 -11.38 -14.90 4.14
C VAL A 15 -10.08 -15.16 3.39
N SER A 16 -9.62 -16.41 3.34
CA SER A 16 -8.41 -16.77 2.61
C SER A 16 -8.50 -16.50 1.10
N ILE A 17 -9.68 -16.68 0.51
CA ILE A 17 -9.93 -16.36 -0.91
C ILE A 17 -9.87 -14.85 -1.13
N ILE A 18 -10.53 -14.06 -0.28
CA ILE A 18 -10.50 -12.58 -0.35
C ILE A 18 -9.07 -12.07 -0.20
N LEU A 19 -8.30 -12.59 0.75
CA LEU A 19 -6.91 -12.19 0.95
C LEU A 19 -6.04 -12.51 -0.26
N ARG A 20 -6.17 -13.71 -0.86
CA ARG A 20 -5.45 -14.08 -2.08
C ARG A 20 -5.85 -13.23 -3.29
N ALA A 21 -7.14 -12.91 -3.42
CA ALA A 21 -7.62 -12.01 -4.46
C ALA A 21 -7.04 -10.60 -4.28
N ALA A 22 -7.07 -10.05 -3.07
CA ALA A 22 -6.49 -8.75 -2.76
C ALA A 22 -4.98 -8.72 -3.04
N GLN A 23 -4.24 -9.76 -2.65
CA GLN A 23 -2.81 -9.90 -2.96
C GLN A 23 -2.56 -9.94 -4.47
N SER A 24 -3.36 -10.70 -5.22
CA SER A 24 -3.21 -10.80 -6.68
C SER A 24 -3.41 -9.44 -7.35
N ILE A 25 -4.39 -8.66 -6.88
CA ILE A 25 -4.63 -7.29 -7.35
C ILE A 25 -3.45 -6.37 -6.98
N GLN A 26 -2.99 -6.44 -5.73
CA GLN A 26 -1.84 -5.65 -5.27
C GLN A 26 -0.58 -5.92 -6.09
N GLU A 27 -0.33 -7.18 -6.48
CA GLU A 27 0.83 -7.52 -7.31
C GLU A 27 0.73 -6.95 -8.73
N VAL A 28 -0.47 -6.90 -9.32
CA VAL A 28 -0.67 -6.25 -10.62
C VAL A 28 -0.42 -4.74 -10.50
N ILE A 29 -0.96 -4.09 -9.46
CA ILE A 29 -0.75 -2.66 -9.20
C ILE A 29 0.74 -2.35 -9.00
N ARG A 30 1.45 -3.16 -8.20
CA ARG A 30 2.89 -3.01 -7.97
C ARG A 30 3.70 -3.12 -9.25
N LYS A 31 3.38 -4.09 -10.11
CA LYS A 31 4.04 -4.26 -11.41
C LYS A 31 3.80 -3.08 -12.33
N ASP A 32 2.59 -2.52 -12.32
CA ASP A 32 2.29 -1.34 -13.13
C ASP A 32 3.00 -0.09 -12.60
N ALA A 33 2.96 0.15 -11.29
CA ALA A 33 3.68 1.24 -10.63
C ALA A 33 5.19 1.18 -10.88
N ALA A 34 5.78 -0.02 -10.88
CA ALA A 34 7.20 -0.21 -11.18
C ALA A 34 7.60 0.25 -12.60
N ARG A 35 6.66 0.31 -13.56
CA ARG A 35 6.91 0.86 -14.91
C ARG A 35 7.17 2.36 -14.89
N PHE A 36 6.73 3.04 -13.83
CA PHE A 36 6.97 4.46 -13.56
C PHE A 36 8.13 4.69 -12.59
N ASP A 37 8.95 3.66 -12.33
CA ASP A 37 10.02 3.68 -11.34
C ASP A 37 9.51 3.99 -9.92
N LEU A 38 8.28 3.60 -9.60
CA LEU A 38 7.69 3.79 -8.28
C LEU A 38 7.81 2.52 -7.44
N ASN A 39 8.30 2.68 -6.21
CA ASN A 39 8.18 1.66 -5.18
C ASN A 39 6.77 1.68 -4.54
N PRO A 40 6.37 0.63 -3.79
CA PRO A 40 5.03 0.56 -3.20
C PRO A 40 4.70 1.71 -2.24
N THR A 41 5.70 2.25 -1.55
CA THR A 41 5.55 3.39 -0.64
C THR A 41 5.31 4.69 -1.42
N GLU A 42 6.16 4.95 -2.41
CA GLU A 42 6.03 6.10 -3.31
C GLU A 42 4.67 6.11 -3.99
N PHE A 43 4.22 4.95 -4.47
CA PHE A 43 2.87 4.79 -5.04
C PHE A 43 1.78 5.14 -4.03
N ALA A 44 1.86 4.64 -2.79
CA ALA A 44 0.86 4.93 -1.76
C ALA A 44 0.83 6.41 -1.35
N VAL A 45 1.97 7.12 -1.38
CA VAL A 45 2.03 8.57 -1.20
C VAL A 45 1.28 9.29 -2.32
N LEU A 46 1.54 8.91 -3.58
CA LEU A 46 0.86 9.51 -4.73
C LEU A 46 -0.64 9.22 -4.73
N GLU A 47 -1.05 8.00 -4.37
CA GLU A 47 -2.47 7.63 -4.23
C GLU A 47 -3.17 8.50 -3.17
N LEU A 48 -2.53 8.71 -2.02
CA LEU A 48 -3.05 9.57 -0.97
C LEU A 48 -3.21 11.02 -1.46
N LEU A 49 -2.17 11.58 -2.09
CA LEU A 49 -2.21 12.95 -2.60
C LEU A 49 -3.24 13.10 -3.72
N TYR A 50 -3.40 12.10 -4.58
CA TYR A 50 -4.42 12.10 -5.63
C TYR A 50 -5.85 12.13 -5.04
N TYR A 51 -6.11 11.35 -3.99
CA TYR A 51 -7.45 11.26 -3.41
C TYR A 51 -7.77 12.36 -2.39
N LYS A 52 -6.79 12.82 -1.62
CA LYS A 52 -6.96 13.78 -0.51
C LYS A 52 -6.40 15.17 -0.79
N GLY A 53 -5.74 15.36 -1.94
CA GLY A 53 -5.02 16.59 -2.26
C GLY A 53 -3.79 16.78 -1.38
N ASP A 54 -3.32 18.03 -1.30
CA ASP A 54 -2.14 18.40 -0.54
C ASP A 54 -2.30 18.08 0.95
N GLN A 55 -1.27 17.51 1.55
CA GLN A 55 -1.27 17.12 2.95
C GLN A 55 0.09 17.46 3.59
N PRO A 56 0.10 17.91 4.86
CA PRO A 56 1.32 17.98 5.66
C PRO A 56 2.06 16.63 5.70
N ILE A 57 3.38 16.66 5.56
CA ILE A 57 4.21 15.44 5.46
C ILE A 57 4.05 14.48 6.64
N GLN A 58 3.78 15.02 7.84
CA GLN A 58 3.52 14.23 9.04
C GLN A 58 2.18 13.48 8.97
N LEU A 59 1.18 14.03 8.26
CA LEU A 59 -0.10 13.37 8.03
C LEU A 59 0.01 12.30 6.96
N ILE A 60 0.83 12.51 5.93
CA ILE A 60 1.14 11.49 4.91
C ILE A 60 1.73 10.24 5.58
N GLY A 61 2.77 10.40 6.42
CA GLY A 61 3.39 9.26 7.11
C GLY A 61 2.42 8.45 7.98
N LYS A 62 1.51 9.12 8.68
CA LYS A 62 0.46 8.47 9.47
C LYS A 62 -0.55 7.69 8.62
N LYS A 63 -0.88 8.19 7.42
CA LYS A 63 -1.90 7.60 6.54
C LYS A 63 -1.39 6.44 5.70
N VAL A 64 -0.12 6.49 5.30
CA VAL A 64 0.54 5.42 4.53
C VAL A 64 1.04 4.28 5.44
N LEU A 65 0.90 4.40 6.77
CA LEU A 65 1.30 3.40 7.77
C LEU A 65 2.80 3.09 7.74
N ILE A 66 3.61 4.12 7.51
CA ILE A 66 5.07 4.04 7.44
C ILE A 66 5.69 4.89 8.56
N SER A 67 6.86 4.49 9.05
CA SER A 67 7.56 5.25 10.10
C SER A 67 7.85 6.68 9.63
N SER A 68 7.59 7.65 10.50
CA SER A 68 7.75 9.08 10.20
C SER A 68 9.17 9.50 9.78
N SER A 69 10.20 8.73 10.13
CA SER A 69 11.58 8.99 9.73
C SER A 69 11.87 8.65 8.27
N SER A 70 11.07 7.80 7.63
CA SER A 70 11.26 7.41 6.22
C SER A 70 10.39 8.19 5.24
N ILE A 71 9.30 8.82 5.70
CA ILE A 71 8.39 9.52 4.79
C ILE A 71 9.01 10.75 4.13
N THR A 72 9.85 11.50 4.85
CA THR A 72 10.55 12.66 4.30
C THR A 72 11.42 12.26 3.12
N TYR A 73 12.17 11.18 3.27
CA TYR A 73 13.05 10.67 2.23
C TYR A 73 12.28 10.17 1.00
N GLU A 74 11.13 9.52 1.19
CA GLU A 74 10.30 9.05 0.07
C GLU A 74 9.62 10.21 -0.67
N VAL A 75 9.21 11.28 0.03
CA VAL A 75 8.70 12.50 -0.60
C VAL A 75 9.81 13.23 -1.38
N ASP A 76 11.02 13.31 -0.83
CA ASP A 76 12.17 13.91 -1.53
C ASP A 76 12.51 13.16 -2.81
N LYS A 77 12.44 11.82 -2.81
CA LYS A 77 12.59 11.01 -4.03
C LYS A 77 11.50 11.31 -5.06
N LEU A 78 10.25 11.41 -4.62
CA LEU A 78 9.13 11.74 -5.50
C LEU A 78 9.29 13.14 -6.12
N GLU A 79 9.82 14.10 -5.38
CA GLU A 79 10.13 15.45 -5.87
C GLU A 79 11.25 15.41 -6.92
N GLN A 80 12.33 14.64 -6.67
CA GLN A 80 13.41 14.44 -7.65
C GLN A 80 12.90 13.79 -8.95
N LYS A 81 11.93 12.87 -8.82
CA LYS A 81 11.24 12.22 -9.95
C LYS A 81 10.17 13.12 -10.60
N LYS A 82 9.93 14.32 -10.06
CA LYS A 82 8.94 15.31 -10.53
C LYS A 82 7.49 14.84 -10.46
N PHE A 83 7.18 13.91 -9.55
CA PHE A 83 5.81 13.47 -9.29
C PHE A 83 5.07 14.38 -8.30
N VAL A 84 5.81 15.10 -7.44
CA VAL A 84 5.26 16.02 -6.44
C VAL A 84 6.07 17.32 -6.41
N VAL A 85 5.48 18.36 -5.83
CA VAL A 85 6.15 19.61 -5.49
C VAL A 85 5.93 19.88 -4.01
N ARG A 86 6.93 20.46 -3.33
CA ARG A 86 6.87 20.75 -1.90
C ARG A 86 6.39 22.17 -1.60
#